data_AF-A0A9R0S616-F1
#
_entry.id   AF-A0A9R0S616-F1
#
_cell.length_a   1.000
_cell.length_b   1.000
_cell.length_c   1.000
_cell.angle_alpha   90.00
_cell.angle_beta   90.00
_cell.angle_gamma   90.00
#
_symmetry.space_group_name_H-M   'P 1'
#
loop_
_entity.id
_entity.type
_entity.pdbx_description
1 polymer ?
#
loop_
_entity_poly.entity_id
_entity_poly.type
_entity_poly.pdbx_seq_one_letter_code
_entity_poly.pdbx_strand_id
1 'polypeptide(L)'
;MLALRFYLILIWYYLIHAHIYQESSEGNDNPDLKESIFREVTSPILATAKRHEGYQTLWQICYDISDTVLLRNLMHDSIGPHGGFSFYVFKQLINSRHYAKLLRLGEEFQEELANFLKDRSDLLWLHEICLNQFSTASETLHTCALLSSPGEDADLTSTRKSLSFVERRCLLYLSKIAATAGKDVDYEVKVAQIDADIRILNLQEEIVQHDPEYAQGKHASKLLPPSELIEMCMKRGRELSLKAFEVFAWTGSSFRSSNKGLLEACWTNAADQDDWVELSQASVSEGWSDEVIQESLQGTVLFNASRLCYSSDAVVFDGTFEEVLPVRKEDVQARGLEAKCFSVEEVLMQHDAFPDAGRLMMTAVVMGKELSYAAPADEPVDMDS
;
A
#
# COMPACT_ATOMS: atom_id res chain seq x y z
N MET A 1 7.85 44.20 -18.05
CA MET A 1 8.27 45.32 -17.16
C MET A 1 8.65 44.85 -15.74
N LEU A 2 7.97 43.84 -15.15
CA LEU A 2 8.38 43.26 -13.85
C LEU A 2 9.77 42.58 -13.88
N ALA A 3 10.08 41.78 -14.91
CA ALA A 3 11.37 41.08 -15.01
C ALA A 3 12.59 42.02 -14.99
N LEU A 4 12.48 43.20 -15.60
CA LEU A 4 13.56 44.21 -15.58
C LEU A 4 13.79 44.77 -14.17
N ARG A 5 12.72 44.91 -13.38
CA ARG A 5 12.80 45.39 -11.99
C ARG A 5 13.42 44.34 -11.06
N PHE A 6 13.12 43.06 -11.24
CA PHE A 6 13.77 41.98 -10.50
C PHE A 6 15.27 41.89 -10.80
N TYR A 7 15.67 41.99 -12.08
CA TYR A 7 17.07 42.03 -12.45
C TYR A 7 17.79 43.23 -11.84
N LEU A 8 17.15 44.41 -11.82
CA LEU A 8 17.73 45.59 -11.18
C LEU A 8 17.88 45.42 -9.66
N ILE A 9 16.93 44.78 -8.97
CA ILE A 9 17.03 44.48 -7.53
C ILE A 9 18.16 43.48 -7.26
N LEU A 10 18.30 42.44 -8.09
CA LEU A 10 19.38 41.46 -7.98
C LEU A 10 20.75 42.10 -8.24
N ILE A 11 20.86 42.93 -9.28
CA ILE A 11 22.09 43.66 -9.62
C ILE A 11 22.46 44.63 -8.50
N TRP A 12 21.49 45.33 -7.92
CA TRP A 12 21.72 46.19 -6.75
C TRP A 12 22.22 45.40 -5.54
N TYR A 13 21.60 44.24 -5.26
CA TYR A 13 22.05 43.34 -4.18
C TYR A 13 23.50 42.89 -4.38
N TYR A 14 23.85 42.41 -5.57
CA TYR A 14 25.23 41.97 -5.87
C TYR A 14 26.25 43.11 -5.86
N LEU A 15 25.87 44.31 -6.32
CA LEU A 15 26.75 45.49 -6.26
C LEU A 15 27.03 45.92 -4.82
N ILE A 16 26.02 45.86 -3.96
CA ILE A 16 26.17 46.17 -2.53
C ILE A 16 26.99 45.10 -1.83
N HIS A 17 26.71 43.82 -2.08
CA HIS A 17 27.48 42.72 -1.51
C HIS A 17 28.95 42.77 -1.98
N ALA A 18 29.20 43.15 -3.23
CA ALA A 18 30.54 43.39 -3.75
C ALA A 18 31.22 44.59 -3.07
N HIS A 19 30.50 45.70 -2.85
CA HIS A 19 31.03 46.88 -2.14
C HIS A 19 31.40 46.57 -0.69
N ILE A 20 30.56 45.81 0.04
CA ILE A 20 30.83 45.38 1.42
C ILE A 20 32.05 44.44 1.47
N TYR A 21 32.21 43.54 0.47
CA TYR A 21 33.41 42.70 0.34
C TYR A 21 34.66 43.51 -0.02
N GLN A 22 34.52 44.61 -0.77
CA GLN A 22 35.63 45.47 -1.15
C GLN A 22 36.12 46.32 0.04
N GLU A 23 35.21 46.85 0.85
CA GLU A 23 35.49 47.46 2.15
C GLU A 23 36.08 46.45 3.16
N SER A 24 35.81 45.14 2.99
CA SER A 24 36.43 44.08 3.79
C SER A 24 37.93 43.91 3.52
N SER A 25 38.45 44.39 2.37
CA SER A 25 39.88 44.34 2.07
C SER A 25 40.66 45.52 2.67
N GLU A 26 39.96 46.58 3.08
CA GLU A 26 40.51 47.78 3.70
C GLU A 26 40.21 47.79 5.22
N GLY A 27 40.83 46.86 5.95
CA GLY A 27 41.37 47.14 7.28
C GLY A 27 40.42 47.50 8.43
N ASN A 28 39.19 47.00 8.47
CA ASN A 28 38.39 47.06 9.71
C ASN A 28 37.57 45.78 9.94
N ASP A 29 38.17 44.79 10.58
CA ASP A 29 37.54 43.51 10.97
C ASP A 29 36.71 43.64 12.25
N ASN A 30 35.76 44.58 12.27
CA ASN A 30 34.75 44.63 13.32
C ASN A 30 33.46 43.94 12.81
N PRO A 31 33.18 42.70 13.21
CA PRO A 31 32.04 41.93 12.70
C PRO A 31 30.68 42.59 13.01
N ASP A 32 30.58 43.29 14.14
CA ASP A 32 29.34 43.97 14.57
C ASP A 32 29.02 45.20 13.70
N LEU A 33 30.06 45.93 13.26
CA LEU A 33 29.90 47.07 12.35
C LEU A 33 29.49 46.58 10.96
N LYS A 34 30.09 45.48 10.48
CA LYS A 34 29.71 44.83 9.21
C LYS A 34 28.26 44.34 9.24
N GLU A 35 27.81 43.76 10.35
CA GLU A 35 26.40 43.34 10.50
C GLU A 35 25.45 44.55 10.51
N SER A 36 25.83 45.66 11.16
CA SER A 36 25.01 46.88 11.20
C SER A 36 24.84 47.53 9.83
N ILE A 37 25.91 47.65 9.04
CA ILE A 37 25.90 48.22 7.68
C ILE A 37 25.12 47.28 6.74
N PHE A 38 25.33 45.98 6.86
CA PHE A 38 24.58 44.99 6.10
C PHE A 38 23.08 45.10 6.41
N ARG A 39 22.67 45.22 7.68
CA ARG A 39 21.25 45.39 8.06
C ARG A 39 20.65 46.71 7.54
N GLU A 40 21.39 47.81 7.61
CA GLU A 40 20.90 49.12 7.15
C GLU A 40 20.64 49.14 5.64
N VAL A 41 21.53 48.54 4.85
CA VAL A 41 21.40 48.48 3.39
C VAL A 41 20.42 47.38 2.95
N THR A 42 20.31 46.30 3.71
CA THR A 42 19.39 45.20 3.42
C THR A 42 17.92 45.57 3.69
N SER A 43 17.64 46.47 4.64
CA SER A 43 16.27 46.84 5.02
C SER A 43 15.43 47.43 3.86
N PRO A 44 15.92 48.40 3.05
CA PRO A 44 15.22 48.89 1.86
C PRO A 44 15.02 47.83 0.76
N ILE A 45 16.01 46.96 0.57
CA ILE A 45 15.96 45.87 -0.42
C ILE A 45 14.91 44.85 0.01
N LEU A 46 14.89 44.50 1.30
CA LEU A 46 13.91 43.61 1.90
C LEU A 46 12.48 44.15 1.75
N ALA A 47 12.26 45.43 2.03
CA ALA A 47 10.95 46.07 1.86
C ALA A 47 10.48 46.06 0.39
N THR A 48 11.41 46.30 -0.54
CA THR A 48 11.13 46.30 -1.98
C THR A 48 10.86 44.88 -2.50
N ALA A 49 11.66 43.91 -2.08
CA ALA A 49 11.49 42.50 -2.42
C ALA A 49 10.19 41.94 -1.85
N LYS A 50 9.81 42.30 -0.61
CA LYS A 50 8.52 41.95 -0.01
C LYS A 50 7.34 42.53 -0.79
N ARG A 51 7.42 43.81 -1.20
CA ARG A 51 6.37 44.49 -1.97
C ARG A 51 6.17 43.93 -3.38
N HIS A 52 7.20 43.31 -3.94
CA HIS A 52 7.21 42.82 -5.32
C HIS A 52 7.34 41.29 -5.43
N GLU A 53 7.13 40.52 -4.36
CA GLU A 53 7.24 39.05 -4.40
C GLU A 53 8.61 38.53 -4.92
N GLY A 54 9.69 39.24 -4.57
CA GLY A 54 11.07 38.88 -4.92
C GLY A 54 11.61 37.73 -4.07
N TYR A 55 10.96 36.56 -4.11
CA TYR A 55 11.25 35.42 -3.24
C TYR A 55 12.71 34.94 -3.32
N GLN A 56 13.34 35.00 -4.49
CA GLN A 56 14.77 34.66 -4.62
C GLN A 56 15.67 35.60 -3.81
N THR A 57 15.43 36.91 -3.89
CA THR A 57 16.20 37.91 -3.14
C THR A 57 15.93 37.82 -1.65
N LEU A 58 14.67 37.59 -1.24
CA LEU A 58 14.32 37.34 0.17
C LEU A 58 15.05 36.12 0.73
N TRP A 59 15.09 35.01 -0.03
CA TRP A 59 15.80 33.80 0.36
C TRP A 59 17.31 34.02 0.48
N GLN A 60 17.93 34.70 -0.49
CA GLN A 60 19.37 35.02 -0.47
C GLN A 60 19.73 35.85 0.75
N ILE A 61 18.97 36.91 1.02
CA ILE A 61 19.14 37.75 2.22
C ILE A 61 19.04 36.90 3.50
N CYS A 62 18.01 36.06 3.64
CA CYS A 62 17.87 35.21 4.83
C CYS A 62 18.97 34.16 4.96
N TYR A 63 19.45 33.61 3.85
CA TYR A 63 20.53 32.62 3.83
C TYR A 63 21.87 33.26 4.22
N ASP A 64 22.18 34.43 3.66
CA ASP A 64 23.44 35.14 3.89
C ASP A 64 23.52 35.71 5.32
N ILE A 65 22.40 36.17 5.89
CA ILE A 65 22.34 36.59 7.31
C ILE A 65 22.28 35.37 8.25
N SER A 66 21.86 34.21 7.78
CA SER A 66 21.57 33.02 8.60
C SER A 66 20.58 33.27 9.75
N ASP A 67 19.74 34.31 9.63
CA ASP A 67 18.72 34.67 10.63
C ASP A 67 17.41 33.89 10.40
N THR A 68 17.19 32.88 11.24
CA THR A 68 16.01 32.03 11.19
C THR A 68 14.74 32.73 11.67
N VAL A 69 14.84 33.75 12.52
CA VAL A 69 13.68 34.51 13.02
C VAL A 69 13.15 35.42 11.92
N LEU A 70 14.06 36.10 11.20
CA LEU A 70 13.70 36.91 10.05
C LEU A 70 13.04 36.07 8.95
N LEU A 71 13.58 34.88 8.66
CA LEU A 71 12.98 33.96 7.67
C LEU A 71 11.54 33.59 8.03
N ARG A 72 11.28 33.24 9.30
CA ARG A 72 9.94 32.88 9.79
C ARG A 72 8.96 34.05 9.72
N ASN A 73 9.40 35.23 10.14
CA ASN A 73 8.56 36.44 10.06
C ASN A 73 8.19 36.75 8.60
N LEU A 74 9.14 36.62 7.68
CA LEU A 74 8.85 36.82 6.26
C LEU A 74 7.91 35.76 5.71
N MET A 75 8.03 34.51 6.14
CA MET A 75 7.11 33.43 5.73
C MET A 75 5.69 33.66 6.22
N HIS A 76 5.48 34.18 7.44
CA HIS A 76 4.16 34.57 7.93
C HIS A 76 3.57 35.78 7.19
N ASP A 77 4.40 36.78 6.90
CA ASP A 77 3.96 38.05 6.35
C ASP A 77 3.57 38.01 4.86
N SER A 78 3.99 36.96 4.14
CA SER A 78 3.92 36.92 2.67
C SER A 78 2.81 35.98 2.20
N ILE A 79 1.59 36.50 2.22
CA ILE A 79 0.41 35.84 1.66
C ILE A 79 0.36 36.13 0.16
N GLY A 80 0.76 35.17 -0.67
CA GLY A 80 0.73 35.25 -2.13
C GLY A 80 -0.04 34.06 -2.75
N PRO A 81 -0.41 34.13 -4.04
CA PRO A 81 -1.03 32.99 -4.72
C PRO A 81 -0.11 31.77 -4.68
N HIS A 82 -0.69 30.58 -4.49
CA HIS A 82 0.04 29.31 -4.30
C HIS A 82 0.91 29.22 -3.03
N GLY A 83 0.49 29.84 -1.92
CA GLY A 83 1.18 29.70 -0.63
C GLY A 83 2.39 30.61 -0.44
N GLY A 84 2.58 31.61 -1.31
CA GLY A 84 3.52 32.71 -1.08
C GLY A 84 5.00 32.31 -0.92
N PHE A 85 5.72 33.02 -0.04
CA PHE A 85 7.16 32.80 0.17
C PHE A 85 7.45 31.45 0.84
N SER A 86 6.54 30.94 1.69
CA SER A 86 6.75 29.67 2.41
C SER A 86 6.91 28.50 1.44
N PHE A 87 6.10 28.43 0.39
CA PHE A 87 6.23 27.42 -0.68
C PHE A 87 7.57 27.52 -1.42
N TYR A 88 8.05 28.75 -1.67
CA TYR A 88 9.37 28.96 -2.27
C TYR A 88 10.50 28.46 -1.34
N VAL A 89 10.42 28.77 -0.05
CA VAL A 89 11.36 28.28 0.97
C VAL A 89 11.35 26.75 1.03
N PHE A 90 10.18 26.13 1.06
CA PHE A 90 10.06 24.67 1.05
C PHE A 90 10.73 24.08 -0.20
N LYS A 91 10.43 24.61 -1.39
CA LYS A 91 11.07 24.17 -2.64
C LYS A 91 12.59 24.25 -2.58
N GLN A 92 13.16 25.34 -2.05
CA GLN A 92 14.62 25.49 -1.91
C GLN A 92 15.22 24.51 -0.90
N LEU A 93 14.54 24.23 0.21
CA LEU A 93 15.00 23.26 1.21
C LEU A 93 15.02 21.83 0.67
N ILE A 94 14.04 21.44 -0.16
CA ILE A 94 14.11 20.13 -0.83
C ILE A 94 15.20 20.08 -1.89
N ASN A 95 15.34 21.11 -2.72
CA ASN A 95 16.39 21.14 -3.74
C ASN A 95 17.80 21.06 -3.12
N SER A 96 17.97 21.65 -1.93
CA SER A 96 19.21 21.60 -1.17
C SER A 96 19.32 20.38 -0.23
N ARG A 97 18.35 19.45 -0.25
CA ARG A 97 18.30 18.23 0.57
C ARG A 97 18.31 18.45 2.09
N HIS A 98 17.88 19.63 2.55
CA HIS A 98 17.79 19.98 3.97
C HIS A 98 16.44 19.56 4.60
N TYR A 99 16.12 18.27 4.53
CA TYR A 99 14.82 17.73 4.98
C TYR A 99 14.56 17.95 6.48
N ALA A 100 15.59 17.84 7.33
CA ALA A 100 15.43 18.07 8.77
C ALA A 100 15.00 19.51 9.10
N LYS A 101 15.53 20.50 8.36
CA LYS A 101 15.15 21.91 8.52
C LYS A 101 13.73 22.15 8.02
N LEU A 102 13.33 21.49 6.93
CA LEU A 102 11.96 21.53 6.42
C LEU A 102 10.95 20.99 7.43
N LEU A 103 11.19 19.80 8.00
CA LEU A 103 10.28 19.17 8.95
C LEU A 103 10.11 20.00 10.23
N ARG A 104 11.18 20.63 10.74
CA ARG A 104 11.11 21.57 11.87
C ARG A 104 10.30 22.83 11.55
N LEU A 105 10.35 23.34 10.32
CA LEU A 105 9.46 24.45 9.90
C LEU A 105 8.01 24.01 9.83
N GLY A 106 7.76 22.72 9.57
CA GLY A 106 6.44 22.13 9.59
C GLY A 106 5.72 22.24 10.94
N GLU A 107 6.43 22.36 12.07
CA GLU A 107 5.80 22.57 13.38
C GLU A 107 5.05 23.91 13.46
N GLU A 108 5.58 24.94 12.78
CA GLU A 108 5.03 26.31 12.77
C GLU A 108 4.11 26.58 11.56
N PHE A 109 4.39 25.96 10.41
CA PHE A 109 3.66 26.12 9.14
C PHE A 109 2.98 24.81 8.72
N GLN A 110 2.14 24.27 9.61
CA GLN A 110 1.55 22.94 9.46
C GLN A 110 0.68 22.82 8.19
N GLU A 111 -0.28 23.72 8.02
CA GLU A 111 -1.23 23.66 6.90
C GLU A 111 -0.56 23.96 5.56
N GLU A 112 0.35 24.93 5.52
CA GLU A 112 1.08 25.32 4.31
C GLU A 112 2.02 24.20 3.86
N LEU A 113 2.74 23.56 4.81
CA LEU A 113 3.63 22.46 4.48
C LEU A 113 2.84 21.22 4.07
N ALA A 114 1.74 20.87 4.77
CA ALA A 114 0.87 19.77 4.37
C ALA A 114 0.31 19.99 2.97
N ASN A 115 -0.19 21.20 2.67
CA ASN A 115 -0.69 21.55 1.33
C ASN A 115 0.40 21.45 0.25
N PHE A 116 1.63 21.88 0.56
CA PHE A 116 2.77 21.77 -0.36
C PHE A 116 3.20 20.31 -0.60
N LEU A 117 3.05 19.44 0.40
CA LEU A 117 3.47 18.05 0.34
C LEU A 117 2.39 17.08 -0.17
N LYS A 118 1.16 17.55 -0.47
CA LYS A 118 0.08 16.70 -1.00
C LYS A 118 0.49 15.83 -2.18
N ASP A 119 1.26 16.38 -3.12
CA ASP A 119 1.73 15.64 -4.31
C ASP A 119 3.02 14.83 -4.04
N ARG A 120 3.59 14.96 -2.84
CA ARG A 120 4.83 14.31 -2.40
C ARG A 120 4.61 13.50 -1.14
N SER A 121 3.85 12.44 -1.36
CA SER A 121 3.50 11.47 -0.34
C SER A 121 4.73 10.85 0.34
N ASP A 122 5.90 10.81 -0.30
CA ASP A 122 7.18 10.34 0.25
C ASP A 122 7.72 11.19 1.43
N LEU A 123 7.35 12.46 1.50
CA LEU A 123 7.72 13.38 2.57
C LEU A 123 6.54 13.76 3.47
N LEU A 124 5.31 13.62 2.98
CA LEU A 124 4.10 13.96 3.72
C LEU A 124 3.96 13.12 5.00
N TRP A 125 4.15 11.80 4.92
CA TRP A 125 4.02 10.93 6.09
C TRP A 125 5.06 11.24 7.18
N LEU A 126 6.26 11.70 6.80
CA LEU A 126 7.28 12.13 7.75
C LEU A 126 6.84 13.39 8.51
N HIS A 127 6.24 14.33 7.79
CA HIS A 127 5.69 15.54 8.38
C HIS A 127 4.54 15.21 9.36
N GLU A 128 3.63 14.32 8.98
CA GLU A 128 2.52 13.87 9.81
C GLU A 128 3.03 13.19 11.09
N ILE A 129 4.06 12.33 11.00
CA ILE A 129 4.70 11.72 12.18
C ILE A 129 5.33 12.78 13.10
N CYS A 130 6.03 13.78 12.53
CA CYS A 130 6.61 14.87 13.34
C CYS A 130 5.54 15.67 14.11
N LEU A 131 4.32 15.76 13.56
CA LEU A 131 3.18 16.40 14.21
C LEU A 131 2.38 15.47 15.13
N ASN A 132 2.84 14.23 15.35
CA ASN A 132 2.12 13.18 16.08
C ASN A 132 0.75 12.81 15.46
N GLN A 133 0.55 13.08 14.17
CA GLN A 133 -0.66 12.73 13.42
C GLN A 133 -0.54 11.30 12.85
N PHE A 134 -0.41 10.32 13.76
CA PHE A 134 -0.11 8.94 13.38
C PHE A 134 -1.20 8.27 12.53
N SER A 135 -2.48 8.59 12.76
CA SER A 135 -3.60 8.05 11.98
C SER A 135 -3.55 8.48 10.52
N THR A 136 -3.22 9.74 10.26
CA THR A 136 -3.05 10.30 8.91
C THR A 136 -1.78 9.76 8.26
N ALA A 137 -0.66 9.71 9.01
CA ALA A 137 0.58 9.10 8.54
C ALA A 137 0.38 7.65 8.08
N SER A 138 -0.43 6.88 8.80
CA SER A 138 -0.79 5.52 8.41
C SER A 138 -1.47 5.46 7.04
N GLU A 139 -2.40 6.37 6.73
CA GLU A 139 -3.10 6.43 5.43
C GLU A 139 -2.17 6.81 4.29
N THR A 140 -1.34 7.83 4.54
CA THR A 140 -0.35 8.27 3.56
C THR A 140 0.63 7.14 3.24
N LEU A 141 1.12 6.42 4.27
CA LEU A 141 2.02 5.28 4.10
C LEU A 141 1.36 4.10 3.38
N HIS A 142 0.11 3.77 3.74
CA HIS A 142 -0.66 2.70 3.12
C HIS A 142 -0.89 2.98 1.63
N THR A 143 -1.30 4.22 1.32
CA THR A 143 -1.43 4.70 -0.06
C THR A 143 -0.09 4.62 -0.79
N CYS A 144 1.00 5.10 -0.20
CA CYS A 144 2.33 5.03 -0.81
C CYS A 144 2.74 3.61 -1.18
N ALA A 145 2.45 2.63 -0.32
CA ALA A 145 2.79 1.23 -0.57
C ALA A 145 1.98 0.64 -1.73
N LEU A 146 0.70 1.01 -1.85
CA LEU A 146 -0.23 0.48 -2.84
C LEU A 146 -0.28 1.27 -4.15
N LEU A 147 0.42 2.40 -4.25
CA LEU A 147 0.53 3.12 -5.51
C LEU A 147 1.23 2.26 -6.56
N SER A 148 0.52 2.04 -7.66
CA SER A 148 1.10 1.45 -8.87
C SER A 148 2.17 2.39 -9.42
N SER A 149 3.25 1.81 -9.96
CA SER A 149 4.27 2.59 -10.67
C SER A 149 3.60 3.48 -11.72
N PRO A 150 4.06 4.72 -11.95
CA PRO A 150 3.60 5.49 -13.09
C PRO A 150 3.73 4.62 -14.35
N GLY A 151 2.62 4.48 -15.06
CA GLY A 151 2.59 3.79 -16.35
C GLY A 151 3.50 4.51 -17.35
N GLU A 152 3.81 3.83 -18.44
CA GLU A 152 4.70 4.31 -19.52
C GLU A 152 4.22 5.62 -20.20
N ASP A 153 3.04 6.15 -19.82
CA ASP A 153 2.45 7.42 -20.29
C ASP A 153 2.49 8.56 -19.25
N ALA A 154 3.17 8.40 -18.11
CA ALA A 154 3.31 9.50 -17.15
C ALA A 154 4.42 10.45 -17.62
N ASP A 155 3.98 11.65 -18.00
CA ASP A 155 4.76 12.84 -18.33
C ASP A 155 6.10 12.95 -17.56
N LEU A 156 7.13 13.48 -18.23
CA LEU A 156 8.56 13.54 -17.86
C LEU A 156 8.89 14.22 -16.52
N THR A 157 7.90 14.49 -15.68
CA THR A 157 8.00 15.15 -14.37
C THR A 157 7.80 14.20 -13.19
N SER A 158 7.28 12.98 -13.37
CA SER A 158 7.14 12.00 -12.30
C SER A 158 8.32 11.01 -12.27
N THR A 159 9.48 11.46 -11.78
CA THR A 159 10.63 10.59 -11.45
C THR A 159 10.38 9.69 -10.22
N ARG A 160 9.17 9.14 -10.06
CA ARG A 160 8.87 8.23 -8.96
C ARG A 160 9.32 6.84 -9.38
N LYS A 161 10.51 6.46 -8.90
CA LYS A 161 11.07 5.11 -9.06
C LYS A 161 10.02 4.08 -8.59
N SER A 162 9.82 3.01 -9.36
CA SER A 162 8.98 1.90 -8.94
C SER A 162 9.51 1.31 -7.64
N LEU A 163 8.65 1.15 -6.63
CA LEU A 163 9.03 0.48 -5.38
C LEU A 163 9.28 -1.02 -5.64
N SER A 164 10.20 -1.60 -4.89
CA SER A 164 10.40 -3.05 -4.76
C SER A 164 9.40 -3.67 -3.78
N PHE A 165 9.25 -5.00 -3.78
CA PHE A 165 8.44 -5.70 -2.78
C PHE A 165 8.88 -5.42 -1.35
N VAL A 166 10.20 -5.37 -1.11
CA VAL A 166 10.77 -5.07 0.21
C VAL A 166 10.43 -3.65 0.66
N GLU A 167 10.54 -2.65 -0.23
CA GLU A 167 10.18 -1.27 0.09
C GLU A 167 8.69 -1.13 0.39
N ARG A 168 7.80 -1.76 -0.40
CA ARG A 168 6.35 -1.76 -0.14
C ARG A 168 6.01 -2.40 1.20
N ARG A 169 6.61 -3.57 1.50
CA ARG A 169 6.40 -4.26 2.77
C ARG A 169 6.87 -3.43 3.97
N CYS A 170 8.00 -2.74 3.84
CA CYS A 170 8.48 -1.80 4.85
C CYS A 170 7.47 -0.67 5.10
N LEU A 171 6.94 -0.05 4.03
CA LEU A 171 5.92 0.99 4.14
C LEU A 171 4.62 0.50 4.78
N LEU A 172 4.16 -0.72 4.45
CA LEU A 172 2.99 -1.33 5.09
C LEU A 172 3.21 -1.59 6.58
N TYR A 173 4.38 -2.10 6.98
CA TYR A 173 4.71 -2.27 8.40
C TYR A 173 4.78 -0.94 9.14
N LEU A 174 5.35 0.11 8.53
CA LEU A 174 5.33 1.45 9.10
C LEU A 174 3.90 1.99 9.22
N SER A 175 3.07 1.76 8.21
CA SER A 175 1.64 2.12 8.25
C SER A 175 0.91 1.43 9.40
N LYS A 176 1.18 0.13 9.61
CA LYS A 176 0.63 -0.64 10.74
C LYS A 176 1.06 -0.06 12.08
N ILE A 177 2.36 0.20 12.25
CA ILE A 177 2.89 0.82 13.49
C ILE A 177 2.22 2.17 13.74
N ALA A 178 2.12 3.01 12.71
CA ALA A 178 1.46 4.31 12.80
C ALA A 178 -0.02 4.19 13.18
N ALA A 179 -0.78 3.26 12.59
CA ALA A 179 -2.17 2.99 12.96
C ALA A 179 -2.29 2.61 14.45
N THR A 180 -1.44 1.68 14.91
CA THR A 180 -1.44 1.24 16.32
C THR A 180 -0.99 2.32 17.30
N ALA A 181 -0.14 3.26 16.87
CA ALA A 181 0.29 4.39 17.68
C ALA A 181 -0.79 5.47 17.77
N GLY A 182 -1.53 5.70 16.68
CA GLY A 182 -2.64 6.67 16.64
C GLY A 182 -3.84 6.27 17.48
N LYS A 183 -4.14 4.96 17.56
CA LYS A 183 -5.28 4.40 18.33
C LYS A 183 -6.61 5.11 18.05
N ASP A 184 -6.85 5.42 16.78
CA ASP A 184 -8.12 5.97 16.32
C ASP A 184 -9.27 4.97 16.53
N VAL A 185 -10.53 5.41 16.48
CA VAL A 185 -11.71 4.59 16.79
C VAL A 185 -11.75 3.29 15.97
N ASP A 186 -11.31 3.34 14.71
CA ASP A 186 -11.33 2.20 13.77
C ASP A 186 -9.93 1.61 13.51
N TYR A 187 -8.97 1.81 14.42
CA TYR A 187 -7.58 1.40 14.19
C TYR A 187 -7.44 -0.12 13.98
N GLU A 188 -8.26 -0.95 14.64
CA GLU A 188 -8.19 -2.41 14.53
C GLU A 188 -8.60 -2.88 13.13
N VAL A 189 -9.66 -2.30 12.56
CA VAL A 189 -10.11 -2.59 11.19
C VAL A 189 -9.04 -2.18 10.19
N LYS A 190 -8.43 -1.01 10.40
CA LYS A 190 -7.34 -0.51 9.55
C LYS A 190 -6.10 -1.38 9.64
N VAL A 191 -5.73 -1.85 10.83
CA VAL A 191 -4.62 -2.80 11.02
C VAL A 191 -4.91 -4.12 10.32
N ALA A 192 -6.13 -4.65 10.44
CA ALA A 192 -6.53 -5.87 9.75
C ALA A 192 -6.47 -5.73 8.22
N GLN A 193 -6.89 -4.58 7.68
CA GLN A 193 -6.76 -4.26 6.26
C GLN A 193 -5.29 -4.23 5.82
N ILE A 194 -4.43 -3.54 6.59
CA ILE A 194 -2.99 -3.49 6.28
C ILE A 194 -2.37 -4.90 6.33
N ASP A 195 -2.76 -5.73 7.30
CA ASP A 195 -2.28 -7.11 7.39
C ASP A 195 -2.73 -7.96 6.19
N ALA A 196 -3.97 -7.78 5.73
CA ALA A 196 -4.47 -8.42 4.52
C ALA A 196 -3.65 -8.01 3.28
N ASP A 197 -3.37 -6.71 3.13
CA ASP A 197 -2.56 -6.20 2.02
C ASP A 197 -1.10 -6.69 2.06
N ILE A 198 -0.51 -6.83 3.26
CA ILE A 198 0.81 -7.45 3.43
C ILE A 198 0.79 -8.91 2.96
N ARG A 199 -0.26 -9.66 3.28
CA ARG A 199 -0.39 -11.06 2.86
C ARG A 199 -0.57 -11.19 1.35
N ILE A 200 -1.40 -10.34 0.72
CA ILE A 200 -1.52 -10.29 -0.73
C ILE A 200 -0.18 -9.96 -1.39
N LEU A 201 0.57 -9.01 -0.83
CA LEU A 201 1.89 -8.64 -1.34
C LEU A 201 2.89 -9.81 -1.29
N ASN A 202 2.90 -10.57 -0.19
CA ASN A 202 3.74 -11.76 -0.06
C ASN A 202 3.31 -12.86 -1.03
N LEU A 203 1.99 -13.11 -1.17
CA LEU A 203 1.46 -14.06 -2.15
C LEU A 203 1.88 -13.69 -3.56
N GLN A 204 1.79 -12.41 -3.93
CA GLN A 204 2.26 -11.94 -5.22
C GLN A 204 3.76 -12.21 -5.40
N GLU A 205 4.60 -11.90 -4.42
CA GLU A 205 6.04 -12.17 -4.48
C GLU A 205 6.32 -13.66 -4.70
N GLU A 206 5.61 -14.55 -4.00
CA GLU A 206 5.73 -16.00 -4.20
C GLU A 206 5.25 -16.45 -5.59
N ILE A 207 4.06 -16.01 -6.03
CA ILE A 207 3.49 -16.37 -7.34
C ILE A 207 4.44 -15.97 -8.47
N VAL A 208 5.05 -14.78 -8.38
CA VAL A 208 6.03 -14.30 -9.37
C VAL A 208 7.32 -15.12 -9.35
N GLN A 209 7.75 -15.62 -8.18
CA GLN A 209 8.95 -16.46 -8.07
C GLN A 209 8.76 -17.87 -8.64
N HIS A 210 7.54 -18.42 -8.61
CA HIS A 210 7.26 -19.77 -9.12
C HIS A 210 7.35 -19.88 -10.65
N ASP A 211 7.41 -18.78 -11.40
CA ASP A 211 7.43 -18.81 -12.87
C ASP A 211 8.59 -17.97 -13.46
N PRO A 212 9.52 -18.57 -14.21
CA PRO A 212 10.61 -17.87 -14.88
C PRO A 212 10.15 -16.78 -15.87
N GLU A 213 8.97 -16.94 -16.51
CA GLU A 213 8.42 -15.94 -17.45
C GLU A 213 8.02 -14.64 -16.74
N TYR A 214 7.60 -14.72 -15.47
CA TYR A 214 7.23 -13.55 -14.66
C TYR A 214 8.40 -13.03 -13.82
N ALA A 215 9.32 -13.91 -13.41
CA ALA A 215 10.54 -13.54 -12.68
C ALA A 215 11.50 -12.68 -13.52
N GLN A 216 11.48 -12.81 -14.85
CA GLN A 216 12.30 -12.01 -15.77
C GLN A 216 11.44 -11.02 -16.56
N GLY A 217 11.09 -9.87 -15.96
CA GLY A 217 10.45 -8.79 -16.72
C GLY A 217 9.63 -7.77 -15.93
N LYS A 218 8.56 -7.27 -16.56
CA LYS A 218 7.66 -6.17 -16.14
C LYS A 218 6.97 -6.40 -14.78
N HIS A 219 7.00 -7.61 -14.25
CA HIS A 219 6.26 -8.03 -13.04
C HIS A 219 7.11 -8.15 -11.78
N ALA A 220 8.45 -8.09 -11.89
CA ALA A 220 9.36 -8.26 -10.76
C ALA A 220 9.25 -7.16 -9.68
N SER A 221 8.68 -5.99 -10.03
CA SER A 221 8.46 -4.89 -9.09
C SER A 221 7.11 -4.18 -9.26
N LYS A 222 6.26 -4.65 -10.19
CA LYS A 222 4.95 -4.05 -10.46
C LYS A 222 3.93 -4.63 -9.50
N LEU A 223 3.20 -3.78 -8.79
CA LEU A 223 2.03 -4.20 -8.01
C LEU A 223 0.91 -4.60 -8.98
N LEU A 224 0.34 -5.78 -8.80
CA LEU A 224 -0.74 -6.27 -9.64
C LEU A 224 -2.07 -6.21 -8.86
N PRO A 225 -3.18 -5.85 -9.52
CA PRO A 225 -4.48 -5.93 -8.87
C PRO A 225 -4.83 -7.39 -8.55
N PRO A 226 -5.60 -7.65 -7.48
CA PRO A 226 -5.93 -9.02 -7.08
C PRO A 226 -6.58 -9.86 -8.18
N SER A 227 -7.41 -9.26 -9.05
CA SER A 227 -8.01 -9.97 -10.18
C SER A 227 -6.98 -10.49 -11.18
N GLU A 228 -5.96 -9.69 -11.53
CA GLU A 228 -4.87 -10.12 -12.41
C GLU A 228 -4.05 -11.24 -11.74
N LEU A 229 -3.81 -11.16 -10.42
CA LEU A 229 -3.11 -12.22 -9.68
C LEU A 229 -3.86 -13.55 -9.72
N ILE A 230 -5.19 -13.51 -9.54
CA ILE A 230 -6.05 -14.69 -9.60
C ILE A 230 -6.04 -15.30 -11.01
N GLU A 231 -6.14 -14.47 -12.05
CA GLU A 231 -6.05 -14.95 -13.45
C GLU A 231 -4.70 -15.59 -13.76
N MET A 232 -3.60 -15.06 -13.20
CA MET A 232 -2.27 -15.67 -13.32
C MET A 232 -2.23 -17.04 -12.65
N CYS A 233 -2.86 -17.18 -11.48
CA CYS A 233 -2.92 -18.45 -10.75
C CYS A 233 -3.66 -19.55 -11.53
N MET A 234 -4.78 -19.21 -12.17
CA MET A 234 -5.62 -20.18 -12.90
C MET A 234 -4.96 -20.73 -14.17
N LYS A 235 -3.99 -20.04 -14.76
CA LYS A 235 -3.32 -20.49 -16.00
C LYS A 235 -2.33 -21.63 -15.79
N ARG A 236 -2.11 -22.07 -14.55
CA ARG A 236 -1.00 -22.94 -14.16
C ARG A 236 -1.47 -24.05 -13.22
N GLY A 237 -0.54 -24.93 -12.84
CA GLY A 237 -0.84 -26.17 -12.14
C GLY A 237 -1.28 -26.02 -10.68
N ARG A 238 -1.63 -27.16 -10.10
CA ARG A 238 -2.16 -27.41 -8.76
C ARG A 238 -1.78 -26.43 -7.63
N GLU A 239 -0.49 -26.13 -7.44
CA GLU A 239 -0.05 -25.25 -6.34
C GLU A 239 -0.56 -23.81 -6.51
N LEU A 240 -0.58 -23.29 -7.73
CA LEU A 240 -1.03 -21.93 -8.00
C LEU A 240 -2.56 -21.83 -7.97
N SER A 241 -3.28 -22.89 -8.37
CA SER A 241 -4.75 -22.94 -8.25
C SER A 241 -5.23 -22.69 -6.81
N LEU A 242 -4.53 -23.22 -5.79
CA LEU A 242 -4.85 -22.97 -4.39
C LEU A 242 -4.57 -21.52 -3.96
N LYS A 243 -3.48 -20.92 -4.45
CA LYS A 243 -3.13 -19.52 -4.13
C LYS A 243 -4.19 -18.52 -4.59
N ALA A 244 -4.97 -18.84 -5.64
CA ALA A 244 -6.10 -18.01 -6.05
C ALA A 244 -7.14 -17.83 -4.94
N PHE A 245 -7.43 -18.91 -4.19
CA PHE A 245 -8.36 -18.87 -3.05
C PHE A 245 -7.77 -18.10 -1.88
N GLU A 246 -6.46 -18.20 -1.64
CA GLU A 246 -5.78 -17.39 -0.62
C GLU A 246 -5.85 -15.90 -0.94
N VAL A 247 -5.67 -15.50 -2.21
CA VAL A 247 -5.88 -14.11 -2.62
C VAL A 247 -7.32 -13.68 -2.33
N PHE A 248 -8.33 -14.48 -2.68
CA PHE A 248 -9.71 -14.17 -2.33
C PHE A 248 -9.97 -14.08 -0.82
N ALA A 249 -9.31 -14.91 -0.01
CA ALA A 249 -9.45 -14.91 1.44
C ALA A 249 -8.92 -13.62 2.07
N TRP A 250 -7.86 -13.03 1.50
CA TRP A 250 -7.30 -11.76 1.96
C TRP A 250 -7.90 -10.52 1.29
N THR A 251 -8.66 -10.68 0.20
CA THR A 251 -9.49 -9.58 -0.32
C THR A 251 -10.73 -9.36 0.55
N GLY A 252 -11.32 -8.17 0.54
CA GLY A 252 -12.54 -7.90 1.30
C GLY A 252 -13.82 -8.49 0.68
N SER A 253 -14.91 -8.49 1.45
CA SER A 253 -16.25 -8.97 1.04
C SER A 253 -16.74 -8.31 -0.27
N SER A 254 -16.45 -7.03 -0.44
CA SER A 254 -16.81 -6.23 -1.62
C SER A 254 -16.15 -6.74 -2.90
N PHE A 255 -14.87 -7.13 -2.81
CA PHE A 255 -14.13 -7.69 -3.93
C PHE A 255 -14.68 -9.07 -4.31
N ARG A 256 -14.87 -9.96 -3.33
CA ARG A 256 -15.47 -11.29 -3.56
C ARG A 256 -16.84 -11.17 -4.23
N SER A 257 -17.69 -10.28 -3.72
CA SER A 257 -19.04 -10.06 -4.25
C SER A 257 -19.06 -9.51 -5.68
N SER A 258 -18.07 -8.69 -6.03
CA SER A 258 -17.95 -8.09 -7.37
C SER A 258 -17.32 -9.04 -8.39
N ASN A 259 -16.51 -10.00 -7.94
CA ASN A 259 -15.75 -10.93 -8.78
C ASN A 259 -16.25 -12.37 -8.66
N LYS A 260 -17.57 -12.57 -8.49
CA LYS A 260 -18.19 -13.90 -8.38
C LYS A 260 -17.85 -14.83 -9.52
N GLY A 261 -17.94 -14.36 -10.77
CA GLY A 261 -17.60 -15.18 -11.93
C GLY A 261 -16.13 -15.64 -11.94
N LEU A 262 -15.23 -14.84 -11.36
CA LEU A 262 -13.82 -15.22 -11.21
C LEU A 262 -13.64 -16.29 -10.12
N LEU A 263 -14.40 -16.18 -9.02
CA LEU A 263 -14.43 -17.19 -7.96
C LEU A 263 -15.04 -18.52 -8.46
N GLU A 264 -16.12 -18.47 -9.23
CA GLU A 264 -16.71 -19.64 -9.89
C GLU A 264 -15.70 -20.31 -10.84
N ALA A 265 -14.98 -19.52 -11.66
CA ALA A 265 -13.92 -20.03 -12.51
C ALA A 265 -12.77 -20.67 -11.72
N CYS A 266 -12.43 -20.16 -10.52
CA CYS A 266 -11.44 -20.79 -9.65
C CYS A 266 -11.89 -22.16 -9.16
N TRP A 267 -13.18 -22.33 -8.84
CA TRP A 267 -13.74 -23.62 -8.45
C TRP A 267 -13.74 -24.63 -9.60
N THR A 268 -14.08 -24.20 -10.82
CA THR A 268 -13.93 -25.04 -12.02
C THR A 268 -12.47 -25.42 -12.23
N ASN A 269 -11.54 -24.46 -12.17
CA ASN A 269 -10.11 -24.73 -12.32
C ASN A 269 -9.57 -25.68 -11.26
N ALA A 270 -10.05 -25.59 -10.01
CA ALA A 270 -9.69 -26.50 -8.93
C ALA A 270 -10.19 -27.93 -9.18
N ALA A 271 -11.40 -28.07 -9.75
CA ALA A 271 -11.91 -29.37 -10.17
C ALA A 271 -11.05 -29.98 -11.30
N ASP A 272 -10.57 -29.16 -12.23
CA ASP A 272 -9.73 -29.62 -13.35
C ASP A 272 -8.34 -30.15 -12.93
N GLN A 273 -7.91 -29.93 -11.69
CA GLN A 273 -6.56 -30.32 -11.24
C GLN A 273 -6.40 -31.79 -10.86
N ASP A 274 -7.48 -32.48 -10.52
CA ASP A 274 -7.46 -33.87 -10.07
C ASP A 274 -8.25 -34.77 -11.05
N ASP A 275 -7.77 -35.99 -11.31
CA ASP A 275 -8.50 -36.95 -12.14
C ASP A 275 -9.62 -37.62 -11.33
N TRP A 276 -10.78 -36.95 -11.30
CA TRP A 276 -11.95 -37.42 -10.57
C TRP A 276 -12.51 -38.75 -11.08
N VAL A 277 -12.35 -39.03 -12.38
CA VAL A 277 -12.86 -40.28 -12.98
C VAL A 277 -12.00 -41.44 -12.51
N GLU A 278 -10.67 -41.30 -12.53
CA GLU A 278 -9.75 -42.31 -12.01
C GLU A 278 -9.98 -42.56 -10.51
N LEU A 279 -10.08 -41.50 -9.70
CA LEU A 279 -10.37 -41.62 -8.25
C LEU A 279 -11.71 -42.32 -7.99
N SER A 280 -12.75 -42.00 -8.77
CA SER A 280 -14.05 -42.65 -8.63
C SER A 280 -14.00 -44.13 -9.06
N GLN A 281 -13.24 -44.49 -10.09
CA GLN A 281 -13.09 -45.87 -10.52
C GLN A 281 -12.26 -46.69 -9.52
N ALA A 282 -11.18 -46.12 -8.98
CA ALA A 282 -10.36 -46.74 -7.95
C ALA A 282 -11.19 -47.02 -6.69
N SER A 283 -11.95 -46.04 -6.19
CA SER A 283 -12.78 -46.22 -4.99
C SER A 283 -13.82 -47.34 -5.14
N VAL A 284 -14.43 -47.48 -6.31
CA VAL A 284 -15.44 -48.53 -6.58
C VAL A 284 -14.78 -49.90 -6.81
N SER A 285 -13.67 -49.96 -7.54
CA SER A 285 -13.02 -51.22 -7.90
C SER A 285 -12.29 -51.87 -6.73
N GLU A 286 -11.65 -51.06 -5.89
CA GLU A 286 -10.93 -51.51 -4.71
C GLU A 286 -11.82 -51.59 -3.47
N GLY A 287 -13.03 -51.01 -3.53
CA GLY A 287 -13.97 -50.99 -2.41
C GLY A 287 -13.42 -50.24 -1.20
N TRP A 288 -12.94 -49.01 -1.43
CA TRP A 288 -12.32 -48.19 -0.40
C TRP A 288 -13.25 -48.02 0.81
N SER A 289 -12.67 -48.13 2.01
CA SER A 289 -13.35 -47.74 3.24
C SER A 289 -13.46 -46.21 3.34
N ASP A 290 -14.29 -45.73 4.26
CA ASP A 290 -14.47 -44.30 4.50
C ASP A 290 -13.15 -43.62 4.88
N GLU A 291 -12.26 -44.30 5.62
CA GLU A 291 -10.94 -43.79 5.99
C GLU A 291 -10.02 -43.62 4.77
N VAL A 292 -10.01 -44.59 3.85
CA VAL A 292 -9.19 -44.52 2.63
C VAL A 292 -9.71 -43.43 1.68
N ILE A 293 -11.03 -43.29 1.59
CA ILE A 293 -11.66 -42.17 0.86
C ILE A 293 -11.21 -40.84 1.48
N GLN A 294 -11.26 -40.72 2.80
CA GLN A 294 -10.85 -39.51 3.50
C GLN A 294 -9.40 -39.14 3.20
N GLU A 295 -8.46 -40.06 3.39
CA GLU A 295 -7.03 -39.80 3.15
C GLU A 295 -6.77 -39.40 1.69
N SER A 296 -7.42 -40.09 0.75
CA SER A 296 -7.30 -39.79 -0.68
C SER A 296 -7.85 -38.41 -1.02
N LEU A 297 -9.00 -38.03 -0.45
CA LEU A 297 -9.64 -36.74 -0.71
C LEU A 297 -8.91 -35.56 -0.06
N GLN A 298 -8.27 -35.74 1.10
CA GLN A 298 -7.43 -34.71 1.71
C GLN A 298 -6.29 -34.25 0.78
N GLY A 299 -5.84 -35.16 -0.09
CA GLY A 299 -4.87 -34.92 -1.13
C GLY A 299 -5.43 -34.27 -2.41
N THR A 300 -6.65 -33.74 -2.45
CA THR A 300 -7.24 -33.08 -3.64
C THR A 300 -7.26 -31.56 -3.52
N VAL A 301 -7.34 -30.86 -4.64
CA VAL A 301 -7.42 -29.39 -4.69
C VAL A 301 -8.78 -28.91 -4.17
N LEU A 302 -9.88 -29.58 -4.53
CA LEU A 302 -11.22 -29.21 -4.05
C LEU A 302 -11.34 -29.29 -2.53
N PHE A 303 -10.76 -30.33 -1.90
CA PHE A 303 -10.74 -30.43 -0.44
C PHE A 303 -9.98 -29.26 0.20
N ASN A 304 -8.77 -28.97 -0.30
CA ASN A 304 -7.93 -27.91 0.26
C ASN A 304 -8.51 -26.51 0.02
N ALA A 305 -9.09 -26.26 -1.16
CA ALA A 305 -9.82 -25.03 -1.44
C ALA A 305 -11.02 -24.85 -0.50
N SER A 306 -11.81 -25.91 -0.29
CA SER A 306 -12.96 -25.84 0.62
C SER A 306 -12.53 -25.57 2.06
N ARG A 307 -11.45 -26.20 2.51
CA ARG A 307 -10.89 -25.95 3.82
C ARG A 307 -10.42 -24.50 3.99
N LEU A 308 -9.74 -23.94 2.99
CA LEU A 308 -9.29 -22.55 3.00
C LEU A 308 -10.45 -21.55 3.04
N CYS A 309 -11.56 -21.86 2.38
CA CYS A 309 -12.68 -20.93 2.21
C CYS A 309 -13.78 -21.06 3.26
N TYR A 310 -14.07 -22.27 3.73
CA TYR A 310 -15.31 -22.59 4.44
C TYR A 310 -15.11 -23.31 5.79
N SER A 311 -13.89 -23.72 6.14
CA SER A 311 -13.66 -24.37 7.44
C SER A 311 -13.89 -23.39 8.59
N SER A 312 -14.20 -23.92 9.79
CA SER A 312 -14.31 -23.10 11.00
C SER A 312 -13.01 -22.37 11.35
N ASP A 313 -11.87 -22.92 10.91
CA ASP A 313 -10.53 -22.41 11.19
C ASP A 313 -10.03 -21.49 10.06
N ALA A 314 -10.83 -21.27 9.02
CA ALA A 314 -10.48 -20.41 7.89
C ALA A 314 -10.33 -18.96 8.34
N VAL A 315 -9.15 -18.40 8.10
CA VAL A 315 -8.88 -16.99 8.38
C VAL A 315 -9.16 -16.18 7.12
N VAL A 316 -10.33 -15.57 7.07
CA VAL A 316 -10.81 -14.74 5.95
C VAL A 316 -10.92 -13.30 6.40
N PHE A 317 -10.40 -12.38 5.60
CA PHE A 317 -10.53 -10.95 5.84
C PHE A 317 -11.92 -10.45 5.40
N ASP A 318 -12.55 -9.71 6.31
CA ASP A 318 -13.81 -8.98 6.10
C ASP A 318 -14.95 -9.81 5.47
N GLY A 319 -15.70 -10.56 6.29
CA GLY A 319 -16.84 -11.38 5.87
C GLY A 319 -16.45 -12.83 5.54
N THR A 320 -17.37 -13.58 4.92
CA THR A 320 -17.19 -15.03 4.66
C THR A 320 -17.38 -15.39 3.18
N PHE A 321 -16.88 -16.56 2.77
CA PHE A 321 -17.19 -17.10 1.43
C PHE A 321 -18.64 -17.55 1.33
N GLU A 322 -19.24 -18.03 2.43
CA GLU A 322 -20.66 -18.39 2.53
C GLU A 322 -21.62 -17.28 2.09
N GLU A 323 -21.27 -16.01 2.31
CA GLU A 323 -22.12 -14.88 1.92
C GLU A 323 -22.18 -14.68 0.40
N VAL A 324 -21.13 -15.11 -0.31
CA VAL A 324 -20.94 -14.84 -1.74
C VAL A 324 -21.22 -16.08 -2.59
N LEU A 325 -20.69 -17.24 -2.17
CA LEU A 325 -20.78 -18.52 -2.86
C LEU A 325 -20.94 -19.65 -1.81
N PRO A 326 -22.17 -19.99 -1.39
CA PRO A 326 -22.40 -21.09 -0.46
C PRO A 326 -21.99 -22.45 -1.04
N VAL A 327 -21.68 -23.42 -0.17
CA VAL A 327 -21.28 -24.77 -0.63
C VAL A 327 -22.44 -25.52 -1.27
N ARG A 328 -23.58 -25.61 -0.59
CA ARG A 328 -24.76 -26.37 -1.04
C ARG A 328 -25.78 -25.49 -1.73
N LYS A 329 -26.48 -26.06 -2.71
CA LYS A 329 -27.62 -25.39 -3.37
C LYS A 329 -28.75 -25.08 -2.40
N GLU A 330 -29.00 -25.98 -1.45
CA GLU A 330 -30.02 -25.80 -0.41
C GLU A 330 -29.76 -24.57 0.46
N ASP A 331 -28.48 -24.24 0.72
CA ASP A 331 -28.11 -23.04 1.49
C ASP A 331 -28.43 -21.75 0.73
N VAL A 332 -28.30 -21.77 -0.60
CA VAL A 332 -28.67 -20.63 -1.47
C VAL A 332 -30.19 -20.39 -1.40
N GLN A 333 -30.97 -21.48 -1.45
CA GLN A 333 -32.44 -21.43 -1.37
C GLN A 333 -32.91 -20.96 0.01
N ALA A 334 -32.35 -21.53 1.09
CA ALA A 334 -32.67 -21.16 2.46
C ALA A 334 -32.40 -19.68 2.76
N ARG A 335 -31.42 -19.08 2.08
CA ARG A 335 -31.05 -17.66 2.21
C ARG A 335 -31.76 -16.74 1.21
N GLY A 336 -32.59 -17.28 0.31
CA GLY A 336 -33.27 -16.51 -0.72
C GLY A 336 -32.32 -15.83 -1.72
N LEU A 337 -31.17 -16.46 -2.00
CA LEU A 337 -30.11 -15.92 -2.86
C LEU A 337 -30.15 -16.48 -4.30
N GLU A 338 -31.22 -17.19 -4.67
CA GLU A 338 -31.35 -17.93 -5.95
C GLU A 338 -31.11 -17.08 -7.21
N ALA A 339 -31.40 -15.78 -7.15
CA ALA A 339 -31.19 -14.86 -8.27
C ALA A 339 -29.83 -14.11 -8.22
N LYS A 340 -28.99 -14.37 -7.20
CA LYS A 340 -27.82 -13.54 -6.85
C LYS A 340 -26.49 -14.29 -6.87
N CYS A 341 -26.47 -15.60 -6.64
CA CYS A 341 -25.25 -16.40 -6.68
C CYS A 341 -25.55 -17.87 -6.98
N PHE A 342 -24.57 -18.53 -7.59
CA PHE A 342 -24.51 -19.99 -7.63
C PHE A 342 -23.99 -20.55 -6.30
N SER A 343 -24.24 -21.83 -6.07
CA SER A 343 -23.50 -22.62 -5.07
C SER A 343 -22.26 -23.26 -5.69
N VAL A 344 -21.28 -23.65 -4.85
CA VAL A 344 -20.14 -24.47 -5.28
C VAL A 344 -20.63 -25.76 -5.94
N GLU A 345 -21.66 -26.39 -5.38
CA GLU A 345 -22.32 -27.55 -5.96
C GLU A 345 -22.82 -27.29 -7.39
N GLU A 346 -23.50 -26.17 -7.65
CA GLU A 346 -23.96 -25.81 -9.00
C GLU A 346 -22.84 -25.48 -9.98
N VAL A 347 -21.70 -24.97 -9.50
CA VAL A 347 -20.50 -24.78 -10.32
C VAL A 347 -19.90 -26.14 -10.70
N LEU A 348 -19.75 -27.04 -9.73
CA LEU A 348 -19.21 -28.37 -9.97
C LEU A 348 -20.12 -29.23 -10.84
N MET A 349 -21.44 -29.07 -10.77
CA MET A 349 -22.40 -29.74 -11.65
C MET A 349 -22.17 -29.45 -13.15
N GLN A 350 -21.47 -28.38 -13.48
CA GLN A 350 -21.14 -28.01 -14.87
C GLN A 350 -19.85 -28.67 -15.38
N HIS A 351 -19.07 -29.32 -14.50
CA HIS A 351 -17.81 -29.97 -14.85
C HIS A 351 -18.06 -31.31 -15.56
N ASP A 352 -17.24 -31.62 -16.57
CA ASP A 352 -17.43 -32.78 -17.45
C ASP A 352 -17.38 -34.12 -16.70
N ALA A 353 -16.57 -34.23 -15.65
CA ALA A 353 -16.47 -35.44 -14.82
C ALA A 353 -17.57 -35.57 -13.75
N PHE A 354 -18.44 -34.56 -13.59
CA PHE A 354 -19.46 -34.57 -12.54
C PHE A 354 -20.48 -35.71 -12.65
N PRO A 355 -20.96 -36.12 -13.85
CA PRO A 355 -21.87 -37.25 -13.96
C PRO A 355 -21.32 -38.56 -13.40
N ASP A 356 -20.00 -38.77 -13.51
CA ASP A 356 -19.33 -39.99 -13.09
C ASP A 356 -18.80 -39.91 -11.65
N ALA A 357 -18.24 -38.76 -11.27
CA ALA A 357 -17.50 -38.58 -10.01
C ALA A 357 -18.07 -37.47 -9.10
N GLY A 358 -19.21 -36.87 -9.43
CA GLY A 358 -19.77 -35.71 -8.71
C GLY A 358 -20.05 -35.96 -7.24
N ARG A 359 -20.37 -37.20 -6.85
CA ARG A 359 -20.49 -37.58 -5.43
C ARG A 359 -19.15 -37.47 -4.71
N LEU A 360 -18.07 -37.97 -5.31
CA LEU A 360 -16.73 -37.93 -4.72
C LEU A 360 -16.21 -36.48 -4.63
N MET A 361 -16.46 -35.67 -5.66
CA MET A 361 -16.15 -34.23 -5.68
C MET A 361 -16.87 -33.49 -4.55
N MET A 362 -18.18 -33.69 -4.40
CA MET A 362 -18.95 -33.05 -3.33
C MET A 362 -18.55 -33.53 -1.94
N THR A 363 -18.22 -34.82 -1.79
CA THR A 363 -17.66 -35.35 -0.54
C THR A 363 -16.35 -34.62 -0.19
N ALA A 364 -15.45 -34.41 -1.15
CA ALA A 364 -14.20 -33.68 -0.92
C ALA A 364 -14.44 -32.25 -0.41
N VAL A 365 -15.37 -31.52 -1.04
CA VAL A 365 -15.72 -30.16 -0.65
C VAL A 365 -16.34 -30.13 0.75
N VAL A 366 -17.30 -31.00 1.04
CA VAL A 366 -18.01 -31.03 2.34
C VAL A 366 -17.05 -31.43 3.46
N MET A 367 -16.21 -32.42 3.23
CA MET A 367 -15.18 -32.84 4.17
C MET A 367 -14.18 -31.71 4.44
N GLY A 368 -13.75 -30.95 3.43
CA GLY A 368 -12.87 -29.80 3.63
C GLY A 368 -13.48 -28.72 4.52
N LYS A 369 -14.81 -28.54 4.48
CA LYS A 369 -15.54 -27.62 5.34
C LYS A 369 -15.70 -28.14 6.78
N GLU A 370 -15.96 -29.44 6.94
CA GLU A 370 -16.35 -30.04 8.23
C GLU A 370 -15.17 -30.55 9.08
N LEU A 371 -14.07 -30.97 8.46
CA LEU A 371 -12.89 -31.47 9.18
C LEU A 371 -12.13 -30.32 9.86
N SER A 372 -12.41 -30.14 11.15
CA SER A 372 -11.53 -29.37 12.05
C SER A 372 -10.33 -30.22 12.46
N TYR A 373 -9.18 -29.58 12.65
CA TYR A 373 -8.03 -30.24 13.29
C TYR A 373 -8.39 -30.45 14.76
N ALA A 374 -8.98 -31.61 15.10
CA ALA A 374 -8.84 -32.10 16.45
C ALA A 374 -7.34 -32.35 16.65
N ALA A 375 -6.64 -31.44 17.34
CA ALA A 375 -5.36 -31.77 17.94
C ALA A 375 -5.55 -33.10 18.67
N PRO A 376 -4.66 -34.10 18.49
CA PRO A 376 -4.79 -35.34 19.24
C PRO A 376 -4.88 -34.93 20.71
N ALA A 377 -6.01 -35.28 21.33
CA ALA A 377 -6.15 -35.12 22.76
C ALA A 377 -4.96 -35.86 23.37
N ASP A 378 -4.05 -35.13 24.02
CA ASP A 378 -3.15 -35.73 24.98
C ASP A 378 -4.07 -36.43 25.99
N GLU A 379 -4.28 -37.73 25.78
CA GLU A 379 -4.88 -38.58 26.79
C GLU A 379 -4.02 -38.40 28.04
N PRO A 380 -4.59 -37.93 29.16
CA PRO A 380 -3.85 -37.92 30.39
C PRO A 380 -3.52 -39.37 30.70
N VAL A 381 -2.23 -39.71 30.61
CA VAL A 381 -1.72 -40.97 31.13
C VAL A 381 -1.99 -40.94 32.63
N ASP A 382 -3.06 -41.64 33.03
CA ASP A 382 -3.29 -42.04 34.41
C ASP A 382 -2.06 -42.86 34.83
N MET A 383 -1.15 -42.19 35.54
CA MET A 383 -0.11 -42.85 36.31
C MET A 383 -0.76 -43.36 37.59
N ASP A 384 -1.36 -44.54 37.50
CA ASP A 384 -1.67 -45.36 38.65
C ASP A 384 -0.37 -45.92 39.26
N SER A 385 -0.26 -45.72 40.58
CA SER A 385 0.68 -46.31 41.58
C SER A 385 2.01 -45.59 41.86
#